data_AF-A0ABD5SLI2-F1
#
_entry.id   AF-A0ABD5SLI2-F1
#
_cell.length_a   1.000
_cell.length_b   1.000
_cell.length_c   1.000
_cell.angle_alpha   90.00
_cell.angle_beta   90.00
_cell.angle_gamma   90.00
#
_symmetry.space_group_name_H-M   'P 1'
#
loop_
_entity.id
_entity.type
_entity.pdbx_description
1 polymer ?
#
loop_
_entity_poly.entity_id
_entity_poly.type
_entity_poly.pdbx_seq_one_letter_code
_entity_poly.pdbx_strand_id
1 'polypeptide(L)'
;MAIEDDVLVIGGGLAGATAALAAAEGDVQVRLVSYKQSTLRHASGLIDVLGYAPAGDGPLVNPFEVLDDLPDGHPYERVGSEAVRDALDFFDDIAGEAYAGSHTDSNALVPTHGGTVKPTARYPVSTAAGLASDDRDALLVGFETLPDFEAPLAASHLEAAGVPFEGRGVTVRFPGIARDDAKITRYAHLLDHDESVETAAG
;
A
#
# COMPACT_ATOMS: atom_id res chain seq x y z
N MET A 1 -5.83 -31.76 27.46
CA MET A 1 -5.07 -31.54 26.22
C MET A 1 -3.87 -30.70 26.62
N ALA A 2 -2.68 -31.26 26.59
CA ALA A 2 -1.47 -30.48 26.81
C ALA A 2 -1.24 -29.60 25.58
N ILE A 3 -0.72 -28.40 25.77
CA ILE A 3 -0.31 -27.54 24.65
C ILE A 3 0.95 -28.17 24.07
N GLU A 4 0.91 -28.51 22.77
CA GLU A 4 2.01 -29.16 22.04
C GLU A 4 2.80 -28.17 21.16
N ASP A 5 2.32 -26.93 21.04
CA ASP A 5 2.95 -25.91 20.20
C ASP A 5 4.11 -25.22 20.94
N ASP A 6 5.23 -25.01 20.25
CA ASP A 6 6.40 -24.30 20.77
C ASP A 6 6.15 -22.78 20.83
N VAL A 7 5.37 -22.25 19.88
CA VAL A 7 5.05 -20.83 19.76
C VAL A 7 3.56 -20.62 19.58
N LEU A 8 2.95 -19.80 20.46
CA LEU A 8 1.57 -19.34 20.32
C LEU A 8 1.55 -17.86 19.95
N VAL A 9 1.03 -17.54 18.75
CA VAL A 9 0.82 -16.16 18.28
C VAL A 9 -0.64 -15.78 18.42
N ILE A 10 -0.92 -14.65 19.08
CA ILE A 10 -2.27 -14.14 19.30
C ILE A 10 -2.50 -12.90 18.43
N GLY A 11 -3.32 -13.05 17.38
CA GLY A 11 -3.74 -12.00 16.46
C GLY A 11 -3.36 -12.30 15.01
N GLY A 12 -4.34 -12.23 14.09
CA GLY A 12 -4.15 -12.49 12.65
C GLY A 12 -3.90 -11.23 11.80
N GLY A 13 -3.37 -10.16 12.38
CA GLY A 13 -2.93 -8.97 11.64
C GLY A 13 -1.57 -9.19 10.97
N LEU A 14 -1.06 -8.19 10.25
CA LEU A 14 0.25 -8.27 9.56
C LEU A 14 1.35 -8.74 10.52
N ALA A 15 1.53 -8.04 11.65
CA ALA A 15 2.57 -8.38 12.63
C ALA A 15 2.44 -9.82 13.18
N GLY A 16 1.22 -10.31 13.41
CA GLY A 16 1.00 -11.67 13.90
C GLY A 16 1.27 -12.72 12.82
N ALA A 17 0.85 -12.47 11.58
CA ALA A 17 1.15 -13.34 10.45
C ALA A 17 2.66 -13.40 10.18
N THR A 18 3.33 -12.25 10.13
CA THR A 18 4.79 -12.13 9.96
C THR A 18 5.53 -12.85 11.09
N ALA A 19 5.15 -12.64 12.36
CA ALA A 19 5.78 -13.32 13.49
C ALA A 19 5.58 -14.84 13.45
N ALA A 20 4.40 -15.31 13.06
CA ALA A 20 4.13 -16.74 12.94
C ALA A 20 4.92 -17.37 11.79
N LEU A 21 5.03 -16.70 10.64
CA LEU A 21 5.83 -17.16 9.50
C LEU A 21 7.32 -17.18 9.85
N ALA A 22 7.85 -16.13 10.47
CA ALA A 22 9.26 -16.07 10.88
C ALA A 22 9.59 -17.16 11.91
N ALA A 23 8.70 -17.41 12.87
CA ALA A 23 8.88 -18.53 13.81
C ALA A 23 8.84 -19.89 13.11
N ALA A 24 8.01 -20.04 12.07
CA ALA A 24 7.83 -21.29 11.33
C ALA A 24 8.97 -21.60 10.33
N GLU A 25 9.90 -20.67 10.09
CA GLU A 25 11.15 -20.99 9.38
C GLU A 25 12.07 -21.91 10.20
N GLY A 26 11.91 -21.90 11.53
CA GLY A 26 12.51 -22.90 12.41
C GLY A 26 11.76 -24.23 12.37
N ASP A 27 12.43 -25.29 12.81
CA ASP A 27 11.82 -26.62 12.99
C ASP A 27 10.98 -26.66 14.29
N VAL A 28 9.97 -25.80 14.39
CA VAL A 28 9.11 -25.63 15.57
C VAL A 28 7.62 -25.59 15.21
N GLN A 29 6.76 -26.04 16.12
CA GLN A 29 5.32 -25.96 15.95
C GLN A 29 4.78 -24.58 16.35
N VAL A 30 4.22 -23.86 15.37
CA VAL A 30 3.65 -22.53 15.58
C VAL A 30 2.13 -22.59 15.45
N ARG A 31 1.43 -22.06 16.46
CA ARG A 31 -0.03 -21.87 16.43
C ARG A 31 -0.37 -20.39 16.40
N LEU A 32 -0.95 -19.93 15.30
CA LEU A 32 -1.58 -18.61 15.24
C LEU A 32 -3.08 -18.73 15.58
N VAL A 33 -3.52 -17.98 16.59
CA VAL A 33 -4.93 -17.83 16.93
C VAL A 33 -5.37 -16.41 16.67
N SER A 34 -6.50 -16.25 15.97
CA SER A 34 -7.08 -14.93 15.68
C SER A 34 -8.56 -14.93 16.05
N TYR A 35 -9.00 -13.91 16.77
CA TYR A 35 -10.42 -13.67 16.96
C TYR A 35 -10.96 -12.94 15.74
N LYS A 36 -11.64 -13.70 14.85
CA LYS A 36 -12.19 -13.27 13.56
C LYS A 36 -11.14 -13.16 12.44
N GLN A 37 -11.66 -12.97 11.22
CA GLN A 37 -10.91 -12.70 10.00
C GLN A 37 -10.07 -11.44 10.15
N SER A 38 -8.90 -11.43 9.51
CA SER A 38 -7.99 -10.28 9.50
C SER A 38 -8.64 -9.02 8.91
N THR A 39 -8.22 -7.85 9.41
CA THR A 39 -8.63 -6.54 8.87
C THR A 39 -7.77 -6.10 7.69
N LEU A 40 -6.79 -6.91 7.24
CA LEU A 40 -5.91 -6.58 6.12
C LEU A 40 -6.66 -6.26 4.83
N ARG A 41 -7.87 -6.80 4.63
CA ARG A 41 -8.76 -6.42 3.52
C ARG A 41 -9.18 -4.95 3.49
N HIS A 42 -8.96 -4.20 4.56
CA HIS A 42 -9.20 -2.75 4.64
C HIS A 42 -7.90 -1.94 4.72
N ALA A 43 -6.73 -2.60 4.70
CA ALA A 43 -5.46 -1.91 4.60
C ALA A 43 -5.24 -1.46 3.15
N SER A 44 -4.40 -0.44 2.96
CA SER A 44 -4.02 0.05 1.62
C SER A 44 -3.25 -0.97 0.79
N GLY A 45 -2.74 -2.04 1.42
CA GLY A 45 -1.78 -2.96 0.82
C GLY A 45 -0.37 -2.38 0.71
N LEU A 46 -0.13 -1.13 1.11
CA LEU A 46 1.19 -0.50 1.05
C LEU A 46 2.04 -0.85 2.29
N ILE A 47 3.35 -1.04 2.10
CA ILE A 47 4.32 -1.21 3.18
C ILE A 47 5.19 0.04 3.25
N ASP A 48 4.99 0.82 4.29
CA ASP A 48 5.63 2.12 4.47
C ASP A 48 6.87 1.99 5.35
N VAL A 49 7.96 2.64 4.94
CA VAL A 49 9.17 2.77 5.76
C VAL A 49 9.52 4.24 5.87
N LEU A 50 9.53 4.76 7.11
CA LEU A 50 9.88 6.13 7.50
C LEU A 50 9.65 7.17 6.38
N GLY A 51 8.39 7.54 6.13
CA GLY A 51 8.06 8.48 5.06
C GLY A 51 8.39 9.95 5.38
N TYR A 52 8.53 10.31 6.65
CA TYR A 52 8.78 11.69 7.09
C TYR A 52 9.68 11.69 8.32
N ALA A 53 10.73 12.51 8.30
CA ALA A 53 11.59 12.70 9.47
C ALA A 53 10.89 13.60 10.52
N PRO A 54 11.15 13.41 11.82
CA PRO A 54 10.58 14.26 12.87
C PRO A 54 10.87 15.76 12.72
N ALA A 55 11.97 16.12 12.07
CA ALA A 55 12.41 17.50 11.84
C ALA A 55 12.57 17.86 10.35
N GLY A 56 12.08 17.01 9.44
CA GLY A 56 12.26 17.18 7.99
C GLY A 56 11.10 17.91 7.31
N ASP A 57 11.42 18.66 6.26
CA ASP A 57 10.42 19.25 5.38
C ASP A 57 10.11 18.28 4.22
N GLY A 58 8.95 17.63 4.32
CA GLY A 58 8.39 16.82 3.23
C GLY A 58 8.78 15.34 3.25
N PRO A 59 8.41 14.61 2.16
CA PRO A 59 8.59 13.17 2.08
C PRO A 59 10.07 12.78 1.98
N LEU A 60 10.46 11.74 2.71
CA LEU A 60 11.78 11.11 2.63
C LEU A 60 11.84 10.16 1.44
N VAL A 61 12.81 10.42 0.55
CA VAL A 61 13.11 9.55 -0.60
C VAL A 61 13.86 8.30 -0.15
N ASN A 62 14.97 8.42 0.59
CA ASN A 62 15.71 7.27 1.09
C ASN A 62 15.62 7.20 2.62
N PRO A 63 14.74 6.36 3.20
CA PRO A 63 14.62 6.26 4.65
C PRO A 63 15.90 5.75 5.31
N PHE A 64 16.65 4.85 4.66
CA PHE A 64 17.83 4.21 5.23
C PHE A 64 19.02 5.16 5.46
N GLU A 65 19.03 6.32 4.82
CA GLU A 65 20.01 7.39 5.10
C GLU A 65 19.75 8.11 6.42
N VAL A 66 18.56 7.94 7.00
CA VAL A 66 18.10 8.71 8.17
C VAL A 66 17.81 7.80 9.38
N LEU A 67 17.56 6.50 9.16
CA LEU A 67 17.15 5.58 10.24
C LEU A 67 18.11 5.59 11.43
N ASP A 68 19.43 5.61 11.18
CA ASP A 68 20.45 5.53 12.22
C ASP A 68 20.61 6.84 13.01
N ASP A 69 20.12 7.96 12.47
CA ASP A 69 20.17 9.29 13.08
C ASP A 69 18.87 9.65 13.83
N LEU A 70 17.93 8.70 13.94
CA LEU A 70 16.66 8.93 14.63
C LEU A 70 16.87 9.09 16.15
N PRO A 71 16.04 9.91 16.84
CA PRO A 71 16.21 10.15 18.26
C PRO A 71 16.10 8.89 19.10
N ASP A 72 16.87 8.83 20.20
CA ASP A 72 16.83 7.75 21.19
C ASP A 72 15.38 7.37 21.56
N GLY A 73 15.06 6.10 21.41
CA GLY A 73 13.74 5.56 21.72
C GLY A 73 12.75 5.56 20.56
N HIS A 74 13.13 6.08 19.39
CA HIS A 74 12.36 5.92 18.17
C HIS A 74 12.28 4.42 17.78
N PRO A 75 11.12 3.89 17.32
CA PRO A 75 11.00 2.47 16.97
C PRO A 75 12.05 1.97 15.97
N TYR A 76 12.35 2.73 14.93
CA TYR A 76 13.40 2.38 13.97
C TYR A 76 14.83 2.47 14.53
N GLU A 77 15.11 3.39 15.47
CA GLU A 77 16.41 3.44 16.15
C GLU A 77 16.62 2.15 16.97
N ARG A 78 15.59 1.72 17.70
CA ARG A 78 15.64 0.48 18.50
C ARG A 78 15.78 -0.79 17.70
N VAL A 79 15.10 -0.86 16.56
CA VAL A 79 15.14 -2.04 15.68
C VAL A 79 16.46 -2.08 14.90
N GLY A 80 16.98 -0.92 14.49
CA GLY A 80 18.17 -0.79 13.68
C GLY A 80 17.89 -0.96 12.19
N SER A 81 18.67 -0.27 11.36
CA SER A 81 18.49 -0.25 9.90
C SER A 81 18.66 -1.63 9.25
N GLU A 82 19.60 -2.45 9.72
CA GLU A 82 19.82 -3.82 9.22
C GLU A 82 18.59 -4.71 9.42
N ALA A 83 18.00 -4.71 10.62
CA ALA A 83 16.80 -5.50 10.88
C ALA A 83 15.57 -5.02 10.08
N VAL A 84 15.52 -3.74 9.70
CA VAL A 84 14.48 -3.24 8.78
C VAL A 84 14.69 -3.80 7.38
N ARG A 85 15.93 -3.91 6.90
CA ARG A 85 16.24 -4.55 5.60
C ARG A 85 15.86 -6.01 5.62
N ASP A 86 16.30 -6.76 6.63
CA ASP A 86 15.98 -8.18 6.77
C ASP A 86 14.46 -8.41 6.81
N ALA A 87 13.71 -7.53 7.48
CA ALA A 87 12.25 -7.62 7.52
C ALA A 87 11.57 -7.33 6.18
N LEU A 88 12.14 -6.42 5.36
CA LEU A 88 11.65 -6.17 4.00
C LEU A 88 11.98 -7.34 3.07
N ASP A 89 13.19 -7.90 3.14
CA ASP A 89 13.60 -9.05 2.35
C ASP A 89 12.73 -10.27 2.68
N PHE A 90 12.48 -10.52 3.97
CA PHE A 90 11.56 -11.55 4.43
C PHE A 90 10.13 -11.33 3.89
N PHE A 91 9.65 -10.08 3.88
CA PHE A 91 8.35 -9.75 3.29
C PHE A 91 8.33 -10.03 1.79
N ASP A 92 9.39 -9.64 1.07
CA ASP A 92 9.51 -9.80 -0.38
C ASP A 92 9.53 -11.28 -0.78
N ASP A 93 10.21 -12.14 0.00
CA ASP A 93 10.23 -13.59 -0.21
C ASP A 93 8.83 -14.22 -0.07
N ILE A 94 8.02 -13.73 0.88
CA ILE A 94 6.64 -14.19 1.08
C ILE A 94 5.69 -13.64 0.01
N ALA A 95 5.82 -12.35 -0.30
CA ALA A 95 4.91 -11.64 -1.21
C ALA A 95 5.17 -12.01 -2.67
N GLY A 96 6.41 -12.38 -3.01
CA GLY A 96 6.84 -12.72 -4.36
C GLY A 96 6.48 -11.62 -5.37
N GLU A 97 6.01 -12.04 -6.55
CA GLU A 97 5.67 -11.12 -7.65
C GLU A 97 4.41 -10.27 -7.41
N ALA A 98 3.71 -10.42 -6.29
CA ALA A 98 2.52 -9.61 -5.99
C ALA A 98 2.88 -8.16 -5.64
N TYR A 99 4.13 -7.90 -5.24
CA TYR A 99 4.63 -6.61 -4.79
C TYR A 99 5.85 -6.15 -5.60
N ALA A 100 6.02 -4.83 -5.66
CA ALA A 100 7.16 -4.14 -6.24
C ALA A 100 7.78 -3.19 -5.21
N GLY A 101 9.00 -2.71 -5.52
CA GLY A 101 9.79 -1.81 -4.67
C GLY A 101 11.09 -2.42 -4.14
N SER A 102 11.28 -3.73 -4.23
CA SER A 102 12.49 -4.44 -3.75
C SER A 102 13.79 -4.15 -4.50
N HIS A 103 13.71 -3.47 -5.65
CA HIS A 103 14.87 -3.11 -6.46
C HIS A 103 15.64 -1.87 -5.94
N THR A 104 15.16 -1.22 -4.87
CA THR A 104 15.74 0.02 -4.34
C THR A 104 15.44 0.20 -2.86
N ASP A 105 16.29 0.97 -2.19
CA ASP A 105 16.07 1.47 -0.83
C ASP A 105 15.17 2.72 -0.79
N SER A 106 14.97 3.35 -1.95
CA SER A 106 14.16 4.56 -2.03
C SER A 106 12.67 4.25 -1.93
N ASN A 107 11.95 5.00 -1.10
CA ASN A 107 10.51 5.06 -1.14
C ASN A 107 10.02 5.54 -2.51
N ALA A 108 9.02 4.84 -3.05
CA ALA A 108 8.18 5.38 -4.10
C ALA A 108 7.19 6.39 -3.53
N LEU A 109 6.74 7.32 -4.37
CA LEU A 109 5.68 8.27 -4.01
C LEU A 109 4.35 7.78 -4.58
N VAL A 110 3.40 7.43 -3.72
CA VAL A 110 2.06 6.97 -4.14
C VAL A 110 1.07 8.12 -4.02
N PRO A 111 0.32 8.48 -5.09
CA PRO A 111 -0.78 9.43 -5.00
C PRO A 111 -1.82 8.99 -3.97
N THR A 112 -2.31 9.94 -3.17
CA THR A 112 -3.43 9.73 -2.26
C THR A 112 -4.74 10.14 -2.92
N HIS A 113 -5.85 9.62 -2.41
CA HIS A 113 -7.20 10.00 -2.84
C HIS A 113 -7.46 11.52 -2.87
N GLY A 114 -6.78 12.29 -2.02
CA GLY A 114 -6.94 13.74 -1.89
C GLY A 114 -6.00 14.54 -2.78
N GLY A 115 -5.19 13.86 -3.60
CA GLY A 115 -4.21 14.49 -4.47
C GLY A 115 -2.95 14.98 -3.75
N THR A 116 -2.48 14.25 -2.75
CA THR A 116 -1.13 14.41 -2.20
C THR A 116 -0.30 13.18 -2.52
N VAL A 117 0.95 13.12 -2.07
CA VAL A 117 1.79 11.92 -2.19
C VAL A 117 2.11 11.34 -0.83
N LYS A 118 2.25 10.02 -0.78
CA LYS A 118 2.67 9.27 0.40
C LYS A 118 3.87 8.38 0.06
N PRO A 119 4.99 8.50 0.78
CA PRO A 119 6.13 7.59 0.63
C PRO A 119 5.76 6.14 0.98
N THR A 120 6.28 5.19 0.23
CA THR A 120 6.09 3.76 0.48
C THR A 120 7.28 2.94 -0.03
N ALA A 121 7.68 1.91 0.70
CA ALA A 121 8.83 1.08 0.33
C ALA A 121 8.43 -0.13 -0.52
N ARG A 122 7.26 -0.73 -0.24
CA ARG A 122 6.67 -1.80 -1.08
C ARG A 122 5.22 -1.49 -1.39
N TYR A 123 4.82 -1.81 -2.60
CA TYR A 123 3.47 -1.56 -3.12
C TYR A 123 3.02 -2.71 -4.01
N PRO A 124 1.71 -3.02 -4.08
CA PRO A 124 1.19 -4.00 -5.04
C PRO A 124 1.58 -3.62 -6.46
N VAL A 125 1.84 -4.61 -7.32
CA VAL A 125 2.24 -4.37 -8.72
C VAL A 125 1.23 -3.53 -9.50
N SER A 126 -0.07 -3.60 -9.16
CA SER A 126 -1.12 -2.78 -9.77
C SER A 126 -0.99 -1.28 -9.47
N THR A 127 -0.25 -0.90 -8.42
CA THR A 127 0.03 0.50 -8.07
C THR A 127 1.18 1.09 -8.90
N ALA A 128 2.06 0.25 -9.47
CA ALA A 128 3.32 0.67 -10.07
C ALA A 128 3.17 1.69 -11.21
N ALA A 129 2.14 1.53 -12.04
CA ALA A 129 1.90 2.41 -13.19
C ALA A 129 1.38 3.82 -12.80
N GLY A 130 0.92 3.99 -11.55
CA GLY A 130 0.34 5.24 -11.05
C GLY A 130 1.19 5.95 -10.01
N LEU A 131 2.47 5.59 -9.85
CA LEU A 131 3.36 6.24 -8.89
C LEU A 131 3.62 7.69 -9.29
N ALA A 132 3.62 8.60 -8.31
CA ALA A 132 3.99 9.99 -8.51
C ALA A 132 5.51 10.20 -8.62
N SER A 133 6.30 9.17 -8.29
CA SER A 133 7.75 9.14 -8.56
C SER A 133 8.07 8.75 -9.99
N ASP A 134 7.07 8.42 -10.80
CA ASP A 134 7.17 8.30 -12.25
C ASP A 134 6.95 9.68 -12.89
N ASP A 135 7.74 10.03 -13.90
CA ASP A 135 7.72 11.35 -14.55
C ASP A 135 6.78 11.43 -15.77
N ARG A 136 6.13 10.32 -16.12
CA ARG A 136 5.13 10.29 -17.19
C ARG A 136 3.86 11.02 -16.76
N ASP A 137 3.25 11.73 -17.71
CA ASP A 137 1.96 12.40 -17.50
C ASP A 137 0.88 11.45 -17.00
N ALA A 138 0.06 11.93 -16.07
CA ALA A 138 -0.93 11.12 -15.38
C ALA A 138 -2.36 11.60 -15.64
N LEU A 139 -3.25 10.66 -15.94
CA LEU A 139 -4.69 10.89 -16.02
C LEU A 139 -5.39 10.20 -14.84
N LEU A 140 -5.95 11.00 -13.93
CA LEU A 140 -6.83 10.53 -12.87
C LEU A 140 -8.24 10.42 -13.45
N VAL A 141 -8.84 9.24 -13.31
CA VAL A 141 -10.19 8.95 -13.81
C VAL A 141 -11.12 8.70 -12.63
N GLY A 142 -12.08 9.58 -12.43
CA GLY A 142 -13.20 9.40 -11.51
C GLY A 142 -14.43 8.86 -12.24
N PHE A 143 -15.35 8.25 -11.50
CA PHE A 143 -16.61 7.74 -12.04
C PHE A 143 -17.80 8.53 -11.48
N GLU A 144 -18.76 8.90 -12.34
CA GLU A 144 -19.97 9.66 -11.95
C GLU A 144 -20.70 9.03 -10.74
N THR A 145 -20.72 7.70 -10.69
CA THR A 145 -21.39 6.89 -9.66
C THR A 145 -20.46 6.48 -8.50
N LEU A 146 -19.28 7.12 -8.38
CA LEU A 146 -18.34 6.97 -7.27
C LEU A 146 -17.98 8.35 -6.70
N PRO A 147 -18.86 8.93 -5.86
CA PRO A 147 -18.72 10.30 -5.37
C PRO A 147 -17.54 10.51 -4.39
N ASP A 148 -16.96 9.43 -3.88
CA ASP A 148 -15.85 9.48 -2.93
C ASP A 148 -14.51 9.89 -3.58
N PHE A 149 -14.45 10.04 -4.92
CA PHE A 149 -13.24 10.42 -5.63
C PHE A 149 -13.47 11.48 -6.71
N GLU A 150 -13.03 12.71 -6.42
CA GLU A 150 -13.07 13.85 -7.33
C GLU A 150 -11.75 13.98 -8.10
N ALA A 151 -11.63 13.26 -9.21
CA ALA A 151 -10.39 13.20 -9.99
C ALA A 151 -9.85 14.57 -10.45
N PRO A 152 -10.66 15.52 -10.97
CA PRO A 152 -10.17 16.86 -11.33
C PRO A 152 -9.57 17.64 -10.15
N LEU A 153 -10.13 17.46 -8.94
CA LEU A 153 -9.62 18.11 -7.74
C LEU A 153 -8.32 17.44 -7.27
N ALA A 154 -8.29 16.11 -7.25
CA ALA A 154 -7.10 15.35 -6.89
C ALA A 154 -5.92 15.67 -7.83
N ALA A 155 -6.17 15.81 -9.15
CA ALA A 155 -5.15 16.21 -10.11
C ALA A 155 -4.59 17.61 -9.81
N SER A 156 -5.47 18.61 -9.60
CA SER A 156 -5.06 19.96 -9.20
C SER A 156 -4.23 19.98 -7.91
N HIS A 157 -4.59 19.12 -6.94
CA HIS A 157 -3.83 19.01 -5.69
C HIS A 157 -2.47 18.34 -5.89
N LEU A 158 -2.35 17.34 -6.77
CA LEU A 158 -1.05 16.71 -7.08
C LEU A 158 -0.11 17.72 -7.73
N GLU A 159 -0.61 18.51 -8.68
CA GLU A 159 0.16 19.61 -9.27
C GLU A 159 0.62 20.61 -8.20
N ALA A 160 -0.28 21.00 -7.28
CA ALA A 160 0.06 21.88 -6.15
C ALA A 160 1.06 21.24 -5.16
N ALA A 161 1.10 19.91 -5.08
CA ALA A 161 2.07 19.15 -4.30
C ALA A 161 3.44 19.03 -4.99
N GLY A 162 3.58 19.52 -6.23
CA GLY A 162 4.86 19.61 -6.94
C GLY A 162 5.30 18.32 -7.61
N VAL A 163 4.36 17.48 -8.05
CA VAL A 163 4.68 16.29 -8.87
C VAL A 163 5.42 16.69 -10.16
N PRO A 164 6.31 15.83 -10.70
CA PRO A 164 7.18 16.18 -11.82
C PRO A 164 6.52 16.10 -13.22
N PHE A 165 5.20 15.89 -13.30
CA PHE A 165 4.46 15.59 -14.53
C PHE A 165 3.20 16.45 -14.67
N GLU A 166 2.59 16.48 -15.87
CA GLU A 166 1.27 17.10 -16.05
C GLU A 166 0.16 16.17 -15.54
N GLY A 167 -0.65 16.65 -14.59
CA GLY A 167 -1.71 15.88 -13.96
C GLY A 167 -3.09 16.32 -14.45
N ARG A 168 -3.81 15.45 -15.16
CA ARG A 168 -5.20 15.74 -15.55
C ARG A 168 -6.18 14.87 -14.81
N GLY A 169 -7.30 15.45 -14.38
CA GLY A 169 -8.44 14.69 -13.85
C GLY A 169 -9.66 14.77 -14.75
N VAL A 170 -10.36 13.65 -14.92
CA VAL A 170 -11.66 13.60 -15.62
C VAL A 170 -12.66 12.75 -14.85
N THR A 171 -13.93 13.11 -14.93
CA THR A 171 -15.03 12.29 -14.42
C THR A 171 -15.78 11.71 -15.62
N VAL A 172 -15.95 10.38 -15.64
CA VAL A 172 -16.62 9.66 -16.73
C VAL A 172 -17.74 8.79 -16.19
N ARG A 173 -18.69 8.42 -17.06
CA ARG A 173 -19.68 7.40 -16.71
C ARG A 173 -19.08 6.00 -16.84
N PHE A 174 -19.18 5.19 -15.80
CA PHE A 174 -18.78 3.78 -15.87
C PHE A 174 -19.88 2.94 -16.56
N PRO A 175 -19.57 2.11 -17.56
CA PRO A 175 -20.58 1.29 -18.24
C PRO A 175 -21.24 0.25 -17.31
N GLY A 176 -22.56 0.08 -17.40
CA GLY A 176 -23.30 -0.94 -16.63
C GLY A 176 -23.45 -0.66 -15.12
N ILE A 177 -22.97 0.48 -14.62
CA ILE A 177 -23.22 0.93 -13.25
C ILE A 177 -23.98 2.27 -13.31
N ALA A 178 -25.22 2.25 -12.83
CA ALA A 178 -26.12 3.41 -12.87
C ALA A 178 -26.57 3.88 -11.49
N ARG A 179 -26.10 3.25 -10.41
CA ARG A 179 -26.44 3.63 -9.02
C ARG A 179 -25.24 4.29 -8.36
N ASP A 180 -25.51 5.39 -7.67
CA ASP A 180 -24.52 6.24 -7.01
C ASP A 180 -23.88 5.62 -5.75
N ASP A 181 -24.26 4.38 -5.38
CA ASP A 181 -23.80 3.64 -4.19
C ASP A 181 -23.12 2.30 -4.52
N ALA A 182 -22.68 2.12 -5.77
CA ALA A 182 -21.94 0.93 -6.13
C ALA A 182 -20.65 0.83 -5.31
N LYS A 183 -20.44 -0.32 -4.66
CA LYS A 183 -19.21 -0.56 -3.86
C LYS A 183 -17.98 -0.42 -4.74
N ILE A 184 -16.92 0.23 -4.24
CA ILE A 184 -15.61 0.32 -4.91
C ILE A 184 -15.12 -1.06 -5.38
N THR A 185 -15.36 -2.10 -4.58
CA THR A 185 -14.99 -3.48 -4.92
C THR A 185 -15.67 -4.02 -6.17
N ARG A 186 -16.85 -3.49 -6.56
CA ARG A 186 -17.50 -3.84 -7.83
C ARG A 186 -16.72 -3.28 -9.01
N TYR A 187 -16.30 -2.01 -8.96
CA TYR A 187 -15.48 -1.40 -10.00
C TYR A 187 -14.14 -2.12 -10.13
N ALA A 188 -13.47 -2.38 -9.00
CA ALA A 188 -12.21 -3.13 -8.99
C ALA A 188 -12.37 -4.50 -9.65
N HIS A 189 -13.39 -5.27 -9.28
CA HIS A 189 -13.64 -6.57 -9.87
C HIS A 189 -13.84 -6.53 -11.40
N LEU A 190 -14.68 -5.60 -11.88
CA LEU A 190 -14.96 -5.44 -13.31
C LEU A 190 -13.71 -5.04 -14.10
N LEU A 191 -12.87 -4.16 -13.54
CA LEU A 191 -11.63 -3.70 -14.17
C LEU A 191 -10.55 -4.79 -14.15
N ASP A 192 -10.42 -5.54 -13.04
CA ASP A 192 -9.42 -6.60 -12.89
C ASP A 192 -9.70 -7.81 -13.79
N HIS A 193 -10.98 -8.12 -14.03
CA HIS A 193 -11.41 -9.31 -14.79
C HIS A 193 -11.85 -9.01 -16.21
N ASP A 194 -11.85 -7.74 -16.63
CA ASP A 194 -12.37 -7.28 -17.93
C ASP A 194 -13.77 -7.87 -18.24
N GLU A 195 -14.67 -7.80 -17.25
CA GLU A 195 -15.99 -8.43 -17.38
C GLU A 195 -16.88 -7.69 -18.38
N SER A 196 -17.68 -8.44 -19.13
CA SER A 196 -18.72 -7.86 -19.97
C SER A 196 -19.84 -7.26 -19.11
N VAL A 197 -20.19 -6.01 -19.38
CA VAL A 197 -21.27 -5.29 -18.71
C VAL A 197 -22.38 -4.94 -19.69
N GLU A 198 -23.63 -5.25 -19.34
CA GLU A 198 -24.78 -4.84 -20.13
C GLU A 198 -24.96 -3.33 -20.06
N THR A 199 -25.15 -2.69 -21.21
CA THR A 199 -25.37 -1.26 -21.31
C THR A 199 -26.76 -0.93 -21.83
N ALA A 200 -27.21 0.31 -21.65
CA ALA A 200 -28.46 0.76 -22.26
C ALA A 200 -28.43 0.72 -23.81
N ALA A 201 -27.25 0.60 -24.42
CA ALA A 201 -27.06 0.50 -25.86
C ALA A 201 -27.02 -0.95 -26.37
N GLY A 202 -27.14 -1.95 -25.49
CA GLY A 202 -26.84 -3.37 -25.77
C GLY A 202 -25.38 -3.64 -25.48
#